data_AF-A0A7C0VMV3-F1
#
_entry.id   AF-A0A7C0VMV3-F1
#
_cell.length_a   1.000
_cell.length_b   1.000
_cell.length_c   1.000
_cell.angle_alpha   90.00
_cell.angle_beta   90.00
_cell.angle_gamma   90.00
#
_symmetry.space_group_name_H-M   'P 1'
#
loop_
_entity.id
_entity.type
_entity.pdbx_description
1 polymer ?
#
loop_
_entity_poly.entity_id
_entity_poly.type
_entity_poly.pdbx_seq_one_letter_code
_entity_poly.pdbx_strand_id
1 'polypeptide(L)'
;MKKEPAYISHFLNPQEVTPAYGNGGFHPLDVRIAYRNEIIKIRSRICEYLRFYQSDVKKLSRENLQQLNYMMTGYFTTDTFDRIMKERLFPIYDLLVDEARLIHNIIEFNEPFEIQHFTARNFSREYAKHTTEISHLLDDRLKELYLAEVKGLFAKNVDPQKSKEVFRVCNYFMHYINWNNSFAGFYETTFEVIPKGLKLIENFFSDKLQTVIKAYMAFSTQVKIIRRKFEKMNPGKISILSYFEWEKDIREFLLKNFDKIFGSKVAEKYVNSLHEVLYHYMLDSSLKQ
;
A
#
# COMPACT_ATOMS: atom_id res chain seq x y z
N MET A 1 16.08 -17.69 -24.71
CA MET A 1 14.68 -18.17 -24.84
C MET A 1 13.80 -16.97 -25.12
N LYS A 2 12.88 -17.04 -26.11
CA LYS A 2 11.87 -15.98 -26.29
C LYS A 2 10.97 -15.95 -25.06
N LYS A 3 10.81 -14.79 -24.43
CA LYS A 3 9.83 -14.59 -23.36
C LYS A 3 8.45 -14.79 -23.97
N GLU A 4 7.72 -15.84 -23.57
CA GLU A 4 6.32 -15.95 -23.94
C GLU A 4 5.55 -14.82 -23.25
N PRO A 5 4.79 -13.99 -24.00
CA PRO A 5 4.02 -12.92 -23.39
C PRO A 5 2.91 -13.52 -22.53
N ALA A 6 2.75 -13.01 -21.30
CA ALA A 6 1.58 -13.34 -20.50
C ALA A 6 0.31 -12.86 -21.21
N TYR A 7 -0.80 -13.57 -21.09
CA TYR A 7 -2.11 -13.09 -21.52
C TYR A 7 -2.96 -12.79 -20.30
N ILE A 8 -3.46 -11.56 -20.20
CA ILE A 8 -4.15 -11.06 -19.02
C ILE A 8 -5.53 -10.56 -19.42
N SER A 9 -6.57 -11.07 -18.76
CA SER A 9 -7.95 -10.71 -19.06
C SER A 9 -8.81 -10.68 -17.80
N HIS A 10 -9.59 -9.62 -17.64
CA HIS A 10 -10.57 -9.48 -16.57
C HIS A 10 -11.87 -10.21 -16.89
N PHE A 11 -12.50 -10.78 -15.88
CA PHE A 11 -13.79 -11.46 -16.01
C PHE A 11 -14.54 -11.43 -14.69
N LEU A 12 -15.87 -11.54 -14.75
CA LEU A 12 -16.70 -11.72 -13.57
C LEU A 12 -16.75 -13.20 -13.18
N ASN A 13 -16.57 -13.52 -11.89
CA ASN A 13 -16.61 -14.89 -11.40
C ASN A 13 -17.98 -15.21 -10.79
N PRO A 14 -18.88 -15.89 -11.52
CA PRO A 14 -20.23 -16.16 -11.04
C PRO A 14 -20.31 -17.26 -9.99
N GLN A 15 -19.23 -18.01 -9.79
CA GLN A 15 -19.21 -19.16 -8.87
C GLN A 15 -18.88 -18.75 -7.42
N GLU A 16 -18.34 -17.54 -7.21
CA GLU A 16 -18.09 -17.03 -5.87
C GLU A 16 -19.34 -16.32 -5.31
N VAL A 17 -19.84 -16.86 -4.21
CA VAL A 17 -21.04 -16.35 -3.52
C VAL A 17 -20.73 -14.99 -2.89
N THR A 18 -21.56 -13.99 -3.18
CA THR A 18 -21.49 -12.66 -2.59
C THR A 18 -21.73 -12.74 -1.07
N PRO A 19 -20.84 -12.20 -0.20
CA PRO A 19 -21.12 -12.15 1.22
C PRO A 19 -22.23 -11.13 1.48
N ALA A 20 -23.39 -11.63 1.90
CA ALA A 20 -24.49 -10.90 2.53
C ALA A 20 -25.21 -9.84 1.67
N TYR A 21 -26.50 -10.10 1.41
CA TYR A 21 -27.53 -9.17 0.88
C TYR A 21 -27.70 -9.04 -0.64
N GLY A 22 -28.17 -10.14 -1.24
CA GLY A 22 -29.37 -10.14 -2.11
C GLY A 22 -29.14 -10.20 -3.62
N ASN A 23 -29.68 -11.25 -4.25
CA ASN A 23 -30.40 -11.37 -5.55
C ASN A 23 -30.10 -10.46 -6.77
N GLY A 24 -29.05 -9.64 -6.77
CA GLY A 24 -28.82 -8.61 -7.78
C GLY A 24 -27.91 -8.99 -8.95
N GLY A 25 -27.47 -10.25 -9.05
CA GLY A 25 -26.58 -10.70 -10.13
C GLY A 25 -25.19 -10.04 -10.12
N PHE A 26 -24.73 -9.59 -8.94
CA PHE A 26 -23.39 -9.03 -8.77
C PHE A 26 -22.37 -10.12 -8.54
N HIS A 27 -21.26 -10.02 -9.26
CA HIS A 27 -20.17 -10.96 -9.25
C HIS A 27 -18.86 -10.23 -9.02
N PRO A 28 -17.93 -10.85 -8.28
CA PRO A 28 -16.61 -10.29 -8.10
C PRO A 28 -15.85 -10.24 -9.43
N LEU A 29 -15.07 -9.18 -9.60
CA LEU A 29 -14.14 -9.03 -10.71
C LEU A 29 -12.82 -9.74 -10.43
N ASP A 30 -12.49 -10.72 -11.26
CA ASP A 30 -11.23 -11.46 -11.20
C ASP A 30 -10.37 -11.17 -12.45
N VAL A 31 -9.08 -11.46 -12.33
CA VAL A 31 -8.10 -11.42 -13.42
C VAL A 31 -7.62 -12.83 -13.72
N ARG A 32 -7.69 -13.22 -14.98
CA ARG A 32 -7.07 -14.45 -15.50
C ARG A 32 -5.71 -14.11 -16.08
N ILE A 33 -4.70 -14.87 -15.69
CA ILE A 33 -3.33 -14.70 -16.17
C ILE A 33 -2.90 -16.05 -16.75
N ALA A 34 -2.68 -16.09 -18.06
CA ALA A 34 -2.10 -17.23 -18.75
C ALA A 34 -0.62 -16.96 -19.04
N TYR A 35 0.28 -17.78 -18.51
CA TYR A 35 1.72 -17.62 -18.66
C TYR A 35 2.41 -18.98 -18.63
N ARG A 36 3.26 -19.27 -19.63
CA ARG A 36 4.02 -20.54 -19.74
C ARG A 36 3.17 -21.79 -19.51
N ASN A 37 2.03 -21.89 -20.19
CA ASN A 37 1.04 -22.97 -20.10
C ASN A 37 0.28 -23.09 -18.77
N GLU A 38 0.54 -22.23 -17.79
CA GLU A 38 -0.23 -22.14 -16.55
C GLU A 38 -1.31 -21.07 -16.66
N ILE A 39 -2.47 -21.33 -16.06
CA ILE A 39 -3.55 -20.35 -15.94
C ILE A 39 -3.89 -20.18 -14.47
N ILE A 40 -3.63 -18.98 -13.95
CA ILE A 40 -4.04 -18.60 -12.60
C ILE A 40 -5.17 -17.58 -12.65
N LYS A 41 -5.98 -17.58 -11.61
CA LYS A 41 -7.04 -16.60 -11.37
C LYS A 41 -6.75 -15.90 -10.06
N ILE A 42 -6.78 -14.58 -10.06
CA ILE A 42 -6.57 -13.75 -8.87
C ILE A 42 -7.68 -12.70 -8.78
N ARG A 43 -7.96 -12.21 -7.57
CA ARG A 43 -8.94 -11.14 -7.38
C ARG A 43 -8.38 -9.82 -7.96
N SER A 44 -9.18 -9.13 -8.78
CA SER A 44 -8.84 -7.78 -9.22
C SER A 44 -8.78 -6.83 -8.03
N ARG A 45 -7.87 -5.85 -8.07
CA ARG A 45 -7.73 -4.84 -7.03
C ARG A 45 -8.09 -3.44 -7.53
N ILE A 46 -8.78 -3.30 -8.66
CA ILE A 46 -9.21 -1.99 -9.17
C ILE A 46 -10.03 -1.19 -8.13
N CYS A 47 -10.70 -1.86 -7.18
CA CYS A 47 -11.46 -1.23 -6.11
C CYS A 47 -10.61 -0.34 -5.19
N GLU A 48 -9.32 -0.65 -5.01
CA GLU A 48 -8.36 0.17 -4.26
C GLU A 48 -8.18 1.57 -4.89
N TYR A 49 -8.48 1.68 -6.19
CA TYR A 49 -8.32 2.89 -6.99
C TYR A 49 -9.65 3.61 -7.22
N LEU A 50 -10.78 2.90 -7.22
CA LEU A 50 -12.11 3.48 -7.45
C LEU A 50 -12.47 4.58 -6.46
N ARG A 51 -11.91 4.55 -5.24
CA ARG A 51 -12.07 5.63 -4.24
C ARG A 51 -11.71 7.02 -4.76
N PHE A 52 -10.77 7.13 -5.70
CA PHE A 52 -10.36 8.40 -6.29
C PHE A 52 -11.34 8.91 -7.36
N TYR A 53 -12.21 8.04 -7.87
CA TYR A 53 -13.15 8.32 -8.95
C TYR A 53 -14.61 8.16 -8.52
N GLN A 54 -14.89 8.25 -7.21
CA GLN A 54 -16.23 8.00 -6.65
C GLN A 54 -17.32 8.79 -7.38
N SER A 55 -17.06 10.05 -7.73
CA SER A 55 -17.99 10.91 -8.46
C SER A 55 -18.33 10.38 -9.85
N ASP A 56 -17.36 9.80 -10.56
CA ASP A 56 -17.58 9.24 -11.89
C ASP A 56 -18.23 7.87 -11.83
N VAL A 57 -17.84 7.03 -10.86
CA VAL A 57 -18.48 5.74 -10.60
C VAL A 57 -19.96 5.92 -10.23
N LYS A 58 -20.29 6.98 -9.47
CA LYS A 58 -21.69 7.33 -9.14
C LYS A 58 -22.55 7.62 -10.38
N LYS A 59 -21.98 8.21 -11.43
CA LYS A 59 -22.69 8.41 -12.70
C LYS A 59 -22.94 7.07 -13.40
N LEU A 60 -21.95 6.17 -13.39
CA LEU A 60 -22.07 4.84 -13.99
C LEU A 60 -23.13 3.97 -13.30
N SER A 61 -23.27 4.11 -11.98
CA SER A 61 -24.29 3.44 -11.16
C SER A 61 -25.68 4.07 -11.27
N ARG A 62 -25.88 5.07 -12.15
CA ARG A 62 -27.13 5.82 -12.30
C ARG A 62 -27.65 6.37 -10.97
N GLU A 63 -26.72 6.78 -10.10
CA GLU A 63 -26.99 7.26 -8.75
C GLU A 63 -27.66 6.25 -7.80
N ASN A 64 -27.77 4.98 -8.19
CA ASN A 64 -28.19 3.91 -7.29
C ASN A 64 -27.08 3.64 -6.26
N LEU A 65 -27.36 3.92 -4.99
CA LEU A 65 -26.41 3.79 -3.88
C LEU A 65 -25.94 2.35 -3.66
N GLN A 66 -26.82 1.37 -3.83
CA GLN A 66 -26.48 -0.03 -3.67
C GLN A 66 -25.52 -0.49 -4.77
N GLN A 67 -25.83 -0.14 -6.03
CA GLN A 67 -24.95 -0.43 -7.17
C GLN A 67 -23.61 0.28 -7.03
N LEU A 68 -23.60 1.55 -6.57
CA LEU A 68 -22.38 2.29 -6.28
C LEU A 68 -21.52 1.54 -5.26
N ASN A 69 -22.09 1.15 -4.12
CA ASN A 69 -21.36 0.45 -3.06
C ASN A 69 -20.75 -0.87 -3.56
N TYR A 70 -21.47 -1.63 -4.39
CA TYR A 70 -20.94 -2.86 -4.99
C TYR A 70 -19.80 -2.57 -5.98
N MET A 71 -19.97 -1.61 -6.88
CA MET A 71 -18.93 -1.25 -7.84
C MET A 71 -17.67 -0.76 -7.11
N MET A 72 -17.82 0.06 -6.07
CA MET A 72 -16.71 0.57 -5.26
C MET A 72 -15.96 -0.53 -4.50
N THR A 73 -16.60 -1.69 -4.28
CA THR A 73 -15.98 -2.87 -3.63
C THR A 73 -15.51 -3.93 -4.63
N GLY A 74 -15.57 -3.65 -5.94
CA GLY A 74 -15.07 -4.54 -7.00
C GLY A 74 -16.07 -5.59 -7.47
N TYR A 75 -17.37 -5.39 -7.23
CA TYR A 75 -18.45 -6.26 -7.69
C TYR A 75 -19.27 -5.58 -8.79
N PHE A 76 -19.58 -6.32 -9.85
CA PHE A 76 -20.34 -5.82 -11.00
C PHE A 76 -21.40 -6.81 -11.45
N THR A 77 -22.47 -6.31 -12.07
CA THR A 77 -23.37 -7.17 -12.84
C THR A 77 -22.80 -7.40 -14.24
N THR A 78 -23.17 -8.52 -14.88
CA THR A 78 -22.77 -8.81 -16.27
C THR A 78 -23.11 -7.67 -17.21
N ASP A 79 -24.35 -7.16 -17.17
CA ASP A 79 -24.78 -6.02 -17.99
C ASP A 79 -23.92 -4.77 -17.80
N THR A 80 -23.57 -4.47 -16.55
CA THR A 80 -22.76 -3.28 -16.23
C THR A 80 -21.33 -3.47 -16.74
N PHE A 81 -20.74 -4.65 -16.51
CA PHE A 81 -19.38 -4.96 -16.94
C PHE A 81 -19.27 -5.00 -18.47
N ASP A 82 -20.20 -5.66 -19.16
CA ASP A 82 -20.23 -5.72 -20.62
C ASP A 82 -20.39 -4.33 -21.24
N ARG A 83 -21.23 -3.47 -20.64
CA ARG A 83 -21.35 -2.07 -21.05
C ARG A 83 -20.02 -1.33 -20.88
N ILE A 84 -19.37 -1.46 -19.72
CA ILE A 84 -18.06 -0.84 -19.46
C ILE A 84 -17.02 -1.29 -20.49
N MET A 85 -16.97 -2.58 -20.82
CA MET A 85 -16.01 -3.13 -21.77
C MET A 85 -16.31 -2.71 -23.21
N LYS A 86 -17.57 -2.73 -23.62
CA LYS A 86 -18.01 -2.37 -24.99
C LYS A 86 -17.88 -0.88 -25.26
N GLU A 87 -18.33 -0.05 -24.32
CA GLU A 87 -18.35 1.42 -24.45
C GLU A 87 -17.06 2.06 -23.93
N ARG A 88 -16.15 1.29 -23.33
CA ARG A 88 -14.88 1.75 -22.75
C ARG A 88 -15.10 2.86 -21.71
N LEU A 89 -15.95 2.59 -20.74
CA LEU A 89 -16.41 3.60 -19.79
C LEU A 89 -15.34 3.94 -18.73
N PHE A 90 -14.93 5.21 -18.71
CA PHE A 90 -14.10 5.79 -17.67
C PHE A 90 -14.86 5.82 -16.32
N PRO A 91 -14.20 5.55 -15.18
CA PRO A 91 -12.77 5.24 -15.02
C PRO A 91 -12.46 3.74 -15.15
N ILE A 92 -13.48 2.87 -15.11
CA ILE A 92 -13.27 1.45 -14.85
C ILE A 92 -12.51 0.79 -15.98
N TYR A 93 -12.85 1.07 -17.24
CA TYR A 93 -12.16 0.48 -18.38
C TYR A 93 -10.64 0.77 -18.35
N ASP A 94 -10.27 2.02 -18.11
CA ASP A 94 -8.87 2.43 -18.03
C ASP A 94 -8.14 1.75 -16.86
N LEU A 95 -8.80 1.63 -15.70
CA LEU A 95 -8.26 0.90 -14.55
C LEU A 95 -8.01 -0.58 -14.87
N LEU A 96 -8.89 -1.24 -15.65
CA LEU A 96 -8.69 -2.64 -16.06
C LEU A 96 -7.47 -2.77 -16.99
N VAL A 97 -7.34 -1.86 -17.98
CA VAL A 97 -6.19 -1.84 -18.89
C VAL A 97 -4.88 -1.63 -18.14
N ASP A 98 -4.87 -0.71 -17.19
CA ASP A 98 -3.69 -0.43 -16.37
C ASP A 98 -3.34 -1.59 -15.44
N GLU A 99 -4.34 -2.23 -14.83
CA GLU A 99 -4.12 -3.40 -13.96
C GLU A 99 -3.50 -4.55 -14.75
N ALA A 100 -3.96 -4.79 -15.99
CA ALA A 100 -3.34 -5.78 -16.87
C ALA A 100 -1.88 -5.42 -17.18
N ARG A 101 -1.60 -4.15 -17.47
CA ARG A 101 -0.23 -3.67 -17.73
C ARG A 101 0.69 -3.79 -16.50
N LEU A 102 0.15 -3.54 -15.30
CA LEU A 102 0.87 -3.71 -14.05
C LEU A 102 1.23 -5.17 -13.83
N ILE A 103 0.26 -6.09 -14.01
CA ILE A 103 0.49 -7.54 -13.88
C ILE A 103 1.56 -8.01 -14.88
N HIS A 104 1.54 -7.51 -16.12
CA HIS A 104 2.61 -7.75 -17.09
C HIS A 104 3.99 -7.33 -16.54
N ASN A 105 4.11 -6.10 -16.04
CA ASN A 105 5.37 -5.59 -15.50
C ASN A 105 5.86 -6.42 -14.30
N ILE A 106 4.95 -6.88 -13.43
CA ILE A 106 5.30 -7.73 -12.28
C ILE A 106 5.86 -9.07 -12.75
N ILE A 107 5.26 -9.68 -13.77
CA ILE A 107 5.75 -10.94 -14.35
C ILE A 107 7.13 -10.74 -14.99
N GLU A 108 7.32 -9.65 -15.73
CA GLU A 108 8.61 -9.33 -16.37
C GLU A 108 9.71 -9.00 -15.36
N PHE A 109 9.36 -8.30 -14.27
CA PHE A 109 10.32 -7.87 -13.25
C PHE A 109 10.80 -9.03 -12.37
N ASN A 110 9.93 -9.99 -12.05
CA ASN A 110 10.25 -11.12 -11.18
C ASN A 110 10.80 -12.35 -11.94
N GLU A 111 11.47 -12.13 -13.07
CA GLU A 111 11.89 -13.23 -13.94
C GLU A 111 12.94 -14.19 -13.34
N PRO A 112 12.81 -15.51 -13.60
CA PRO A 112 11.58 -16.26 -13.80
C PRO A 112 11.00 -16.68 -12.44
N PHE A 113 9.68 -16.56 -12.27
CA PHE A 113 8.99 -17.48 -11.36
C PHE A 113 9.34 -18.89 -11.85
N GLU A 114 10.07 -19.66 -11.04
CA GLU A 114 10.18 -21.09 -11.29
C GLU A 114 8.75 -21.62 -11.43
N ILE A 115 8.47 -22.43 -12.45
CA ILE A 115 7.09 -22.82 -12.84
C ILE A 115 6.32 -23.40 -11.65
N GLN A 116 7.02 -24.06 -10.73
CA GLN A 116 6.48 -24.61 -9.48
C GLN A 116 5.95 -23.56 -8.50
N HIS A 117 6.28 -22.28 -8.69
CA HIS A 117 5.91 -21.16 -7.85
C HIS A 117 4.92 -20.20 -8.50
N PHE A 118 4.56 -20.38 -9.78
CA PHE A 118 3.54 -19.57 -10.45
C PHE A 118 2.14 -20.08 -10.13
N THR A 119 1.74 -19.93 -8.87
CA THR A 119 0.41 -20.30 -8.37
C THR A 119 -0.42 -19.05 -8.09
N ALA A 120 -1.75 -19.20 -8.08
CA ALA A 120 -2.65 -18.10 -7.72
C ALA A 120 -2.30 -17.48 -6.35
N ARG A 121 -1.94 -18.32 -5.36
CA ARG A 121 -1.52 -17.86 -4.02
C ARG A 121 -0.26 -17.01 -4.07
N ASN A 122 0.80 -17.50 -4.69
CA ASN A 122 2.09 -16.81 -4.74
C ASN A 122 2.01 -15.52 -5.55
N PHE A 123 1.34 -15.57 -6.70
CA PHE A 123 1.20 -14.39 -7.53
C PHE A 123 0.26 -13.36 -6.92
N SER A 124 -0.85 -13.76 -6.29
CA SER A 124 -1.74 -12.83 -5.57
C SER A 124 -0.97 -12.05 -4.51
N ARG A 125 -0.01 -12.70 -3.83
CA ARG A 125 0.87 -12.04 -2.86
C ARG A 125 1.80 -11.03 -3.52
N GLU A 126 2.53 -11.41 -4.57
CA GLU A 126 3.41 -10.48 -5.28
C GLU A 126 2.61 -9.30 -5.87
N TYR A 127 1.48 -9.61 -6.48
CA TYR A 127 0.53 -8.61 -6.96
C TYR A 127 0.07 -7.66 -5.86
N ALA A 128 -0.25 -8.18 -4.66
CA ALA A 128 -0.64 -7.35 -3.53
C ALA A 128 0.46 -6.36 -3.13
N LYS A 129 1.72 -6.78 -3.11
CA LYS A 129 2.85 -5.90 -2.80
C LYS A 129 2.98 -4.72 -3.78
N HIS A 130 2.76 -4.96 -5.06
CA HIS A 130 2.93 -3.95 -6.11
C HIS A 130 1.68 -3.08 -6.35
N THR A 131 0.54 -3.46 -5.79
CA THR A 131 -0.71 -2.68 -5.84
C THR A 131 -0.96 -1.86 -4.57
N THR A 132 -0.16 -2.08 -3.53
CA THR A 132 -0.33 -1.39 -2.24
C THR A 132 0.50 -0.12 -2.21
N GLU A 133 -0.09 0.96 -1.69
CA GLU A 133 0.58 2.25 -1.62
C GLU A 133 1.71 2.23 -0.58
N ILE A 134 2.93 2.57 -1.00
CA ILE A 134 4.12 2.55 -0.15
C ILE A 134 4.00 3.47 1.05
N SER A 135 3.22 4.55 0.99
CA SER A 135 2.99 5.43 2.13
C SER A 135 2.23 4.70 3.23
N HIS A 136 1.24 3.88 2.88
CA HIS A 136 0.53 3.04 3.86
C HIS A 136 1.46 1.95 4.42
N LEU A 137 2.24 1.30 3.55
CA LEU A 137 3.21 0.28 3.97
C LEU A 137 4.23 0.83 4.98
N LEU A 138 4.79 1.99 4.69
CA LEU A 138 5.74 2.68 5.57
C LEU A 138 5.08 3.11 6.88
N ASP A 139 3.85 3.65 6.83
CA ASP A 139 3.09 4.09 8.00
C ASP A 139 2.83 2.92 8.96
N ASP A 140 2.27 1.83 8.46
CA ASP A 140 1.92 0.66 9.25
C ASP A 140 3.16 0.00 9.84
N ARG A 141 4.21 -0.19 9.03
CA ARG A 141 5.44 -0.81 9.51
C ARG A 141 6.17 0.06 10.53
N LEU A 142 6.13 1.38 10.39
CA LEU A 142 6.69 2.28 11.39
C LEU A 142 5.93 2.22 12.71
N LYS A 143 4.59 2.16 12.69
CA LYS A 143 3.79 1.94 13.91
C LYS A 143 4.16 0.64 14.59
N GLU A 144 4.31 -0.45 13.84
CA GLU A 144 4.74 -1.75 14.39
C GLU A 144 6.10 -1.66 15.09
N LEU A 145 7.10 -1.07 14.42
CA LEU A 145 8.45 -0.91 14.98
C LEU A 145 8.44 -0.01 16.23
N TYR A 146 7.71 1.11 16.16
CA TYR A 146 7.56 2.04 17.28
C TYR A 146 6.92 1.36 18.49
N LEU A 147 5.79 0.68 18.29
CA LEU A 147 5.09 -0.03 19.35
C LEU A 147 5.89 -1.18 19.93
N ALA A 148 6.69 -1.88 19.12
CA ALA A 148 7.58 -2.92 19.60
C ALA A 148 8.62 -2.37 20.59
N GLU A 149 9.26 -1.24 20.26
CA GLU A 149 10.23 -0.61 21.17
C GLU A 149 9.55 -0.02 22.40
N VAL A 150 8.38 0.64 22.27
CA VAL A 150 7.61 1.14 23.42
C VAL A 150 7.21 0.02 24.37
N LYS A 151 6.73 -1.13 23.86
CA LYS A 151 6.40 -2.31 24.67
C LYS A 151 7.65 -2.88 25.35
N GLY A 152 8.78 -2.91 24.66
CA GLY A 152 10.07 -3.30 25.23
C GLY A 152 10.50 -2.39 26.38
N LEU A 153 10.31 -1.07 26.24
CA LEU A 153 10.59 -0.10 27.31
C LEU A 153 9.61 -0.26 28.47
N PHE A 154 8.33 -0.43 28.20
CA PHE A 154 7.31 -0.68 29.21
C PHE A 154 7.67 -1.90 30.06
N ALA A 155 7.99 -3.03 29.43
CA ALA A 155 8.37 -4.28 30.10
C ALA A 155 9.64 -4.14 30.95
N LYS A 156 10.63 -3.38 30.48
CA LYS A 156 11.87 -3.12 31.24
C LYS A 156 11.67 -2.20 32.44
N ASN A 157 10.61 -1.39 32.46
CA ASN A 157 10.34 -0.38 33.47
C ASN A 157 9.11 -0.69 34.33
N VAL A 158 8.71 -1.97 34.42
CA VAL A 158 7.57 -2.42 35.23
C VAL A 158 7.79 -2.17 36.73
N ASP A 159 9.05 -2.13 37.20
CA ASP A 159 9.37 -1.71 38.57
C ASP A 159 9.29 -0.17 38.68
N PRO A 160 8.22 0.39 39.28
CA PRO A 160 7.91 1.81 39.20
C PRO A 160 8.85 2.70 40.03
N GLN A 161 9.73 2.12 40.85
CA GLN A 161 10.54 2.89 41.80
C GLN A 161 11.73 3.62 41.16
N LYS A 162 12.23 3.18 39.99
CA LYS A 162 13.41 3.80 39.34
C LYS A 162 13.09 4.58 38.06
N SER A 163 11.94 4.37 37.41
CA SER A 163 11.61 4.98 36.12
C SER A 163 10.11 5.23 35.91
N LYS A 164 9.46 5.75 36.95
CA LYS A 164 8.00 6.02 37.01
C LYS A 164 7.47 6.85 35.83
N GLU A 165 8.26 7.82 35.36
CA GLU A 165 7.86 8.70 34.26
C GLU A 165 7.89 7.97 32.91
N VAL A 166 8.95 7.22 32.62
CA VAL A 166 9.07 6.40 31.40
C VAL A 166 7.94 5.39 31.33
N PHE A 167 7.65 4.70 32.44
CA PHE A 167 6.54 3.75 32.52
C PHE A 167 5.18 4.42 32.19
N ARG A 168 4.90 5.57 32.79
CA ARG A 168 3.65 6.32 32.55
C ARG A 168 3.49 6.75 31.09
N VAL A 169 4.57 7.26 30.48
CA VAL A 169 4.54 7.69 29.07
C VAL A 169 4.36 6.49 28.14
N CYS A 170 5.09 5.38 28.37
CA CYS A 170 4.91 4.17 27.58
C CYS A 170 3.48 3.62 27.69
N ASN A 171 2.92 3.59 28.91
CA ASN A 171 1.54 3.18 29.15
C ASN A 171 0.54 4.05 28.37
N TYR A 172 0.76 5.36 28.34
CA TYR A 172 -0.05 6.29 27.56
C TYR A 172 -0.01 5.96 26.06
N PHE A 173 1.18 5.79 25.48
CA PHE A 173 1.33 5.46 24.06
C PHE A 173 0.79 4.08 23.67
N MET A 174 0.85 3.10 24.57
CA MET A 174 0.31 1.78 24.30
C MET A 174 -1.22 1.73 24.31
N HIS A 175 -1.87 2.45 25.22
CA HIS A 175 -3.29 2.25 25.52
C HIS A 175 -4.22 3.41 25.15
N TYR A 176 -3.70 4.62 25.04
CA TYR A 176 -4.53 5.83 24.84
C TYR A 176 -4.35 6.48 23.47
N ILE A 177 -3.30 6.12 22.73
CA ILE A 177 -3.12 6.56 21.35
C ILE A 177 -3.97 5.69 20.42
N ASN A 178 -4.76 6.36 19.57
CA ASN A 178 -5.47 5.69 18.48
C ASN A 178 -4.51 5.44 17.31
N TRP A 179 -3.96 4.24 17.23
CA TRP A 179 -3.02 3.81 16.19
C TRP A 179 -3.65 3.62 14.80
N ASN A 180 -4.97 3.76 14.67
CA ASN A 180 -5.63 3.82 13.37
C ASN A 180 -5.33 5.14 12.63
N ASN A 181 -4.92 6.18 13.36
CA ASN A 181 -4.46 7.43 12.75
C ASN A 181 -3.10 7.22 12.07
N SER A 182 -2.76 8.10 11.11
CA SER A 182 -1.43 8.06 10.49
C SER A 182 -0.33 8.32 11.53
N PHE A 183 0.82 7.67 11.36
CA PHE A 183 1.98 7.87 12.22
C PHE A 183 2.41 9.34 12.22
N ALA A 184 2.41 10.00 11.05
CA ALA A 184 2.78 11.42 10.96
C ALA A 184 1.83 12.30 11.78
N GLY A 185 0.51 12.07 11.69
CA GLY A 185 -0.47 12.82 12.47
C GLY A 185 -0.36 12.57 13.98
N PHE A 186 -0.12 11.31 14.38
CA PHE A 186 0.23 10.97 15.76
C PHE A 186 1.46 11.74 16.24
N TYR A 187 2.54 11.72 15.45
CA TYR A 187 3.82 12.27 15.83
C TYR A 187 3.76 13.79 16.01
N GLU A 188 3.16 14.49 15.05
CA GLU A 188 2.95 15.95 15.09
C GLU A 188 2.07 16.34 16.29
N THR A 189 0.91 15.70 16.44
CA THR A 189 -0.02 16.00 17.54
C THR A 189 0.62 15.75 18.90
N THR A 190 1.38 14.65 19.03
CA THR A 190 2.03 14.29 20.30
C THR A 190 3.18 15.25 20.62
N PHE A 191 3.92 15.70 19.60
CA PHE A 191 4.95 16.72 19.76
C PHE A 191 4.37 18.06 20.21
N GLU A 192 3.14 18.41 19.81
CA GLU A 192 2.44 19.60 20.28
C GLU A 192 1.90 19.45 21.70
N VAL A 193 1.27 18.31 22.02
CA VAL A 193 0.52 18.12 23.28
C VAL A 193 1.43 17.69 24.45
N ILE A 194 2.38 16.77 24.23
CA ILE A 194 3.29 16.23 25.26
C ILE A 194 4.73 16.07 24.74
N PRO A 195 5.38 17.15 24.27
CA PRO A 195 6.72 17.09 23.67
C PRO A 195 7.78 16.48 24.58
N LYS A 196 7.72 16.77 25.89
CA LYS A 196 8.68 16.24 26.87
C LYS A 196 8.56 14.72 27.03
N GLY A 197 7.33 14.20 27.02
CA GLY A 197 7.08 12.75 27.12
C GLY A 197 7.57 12.02 25.87
N LEU A 198 7.28 12.56 24.68
CA LEU A 198 7.77 12.00 23.43
C LEU A 198 9.31 11.96 23.40
N LYS A 199 9.97 13.09 23.66
CA LYS A 199 11.45 13.16 23.71
C LYS A 199 12.05 12.23 24.77
N LEU A 200 11.39 12.09 25.93
CA LEU A 200 11.85 11.22 26.99
C LEU A 200 11.99 9.78 26.50
N ILE A 201 10.96 9.23 25.85
CA ILE A 201 11.02 7.84 25.39
C ILE A 201 11.86 7.67 24.13
N GLU A 202 11.91 8.68 23.26
CA GLU A 202 12.73 8.64 22.05
C GLU A 202 14.22 8.48 22.35
N ASN A 203 14.69 9.04 23.45
CA ASN A 203 16.07 8.86 23.91
C ASN A 203 16.42 7.40 24.23
N PHE A 204 15.42 6.54 24.43
CA PHE A 204 15.63 5.11 24.65
C PHE A 204 15.46 4.27 23.38
N PHE A 205 14.99 4.86 22.29
CA PHE A 205 14.83 4.14 21.03
C PHE A 205 16.17 3.86 20.37
N SER A 206 16.21 2.77 19.62
CA SER A 206 17.37 2.44 18.80
C SER A 206 17.67 3.56 17.79
N ASP A 207 18.95 3.78 17.50
CA ASP A 207 19.37 4.74 16.46
C ASP A 207 18.73 4.42 15.09
N LYS A 208 18.47 3.13 14.85
CA LYS A 208 17.75 2.67 13.67
C LYS A 208 16.33 3.21 13.64
N LEU A 209 15.53 2.99 14.69
CA LEU A 209 14.15 3.50 14.75
C LEU A 209 14.10 5.03 14.71
N GLN A 210 14.96 5.71 15.46
CA GLN A 210 15.04 7.17 15.41
C GLN A 210 15.33 7.71 14.01
N THR A 211 16.21 7.03 13.25
CA THR A 211 16.51 7.38 11.86
C THR A 211 15.29 7.17 10.98
N VAL A 212 14.61 6.02 11.10
CA VAL A 212 13.42 5.71 10.29
C VAL A 212 12.28 6.70 10.57
N ILE A 213 12.04 7.06 11.84
CA ILE A 213 11.04 8.09 12.21
C ILE A 213 11.33 9.39 11.47
N LYS A 214 12.57 9.90 11.55
CA LYS A 214 12.97 11.16 10.89
C LYS A 214 12.83 11.07 9.38
N ALA A 215 13.26 9.95 8.78
CA ALA A 215 13.16 9.72 7.35
C ALA A 215 11.69 9.66 6.89
N TYR A 216 10.82 9.00 7.66
CA TYR A 216 9.40 8.91 7.38
C TYR A 216 8.69 10.26 7.51
N MET A 217 9.00 11.03 8.55
CA MET A 217 8.47 12.40 8.69
C MET A 217 8.93 13.30 7.54
N ALA A 218 10.18 13.17 7.07
CA ALA A 218 10.61 13.89 5.88
C ALA A 218 9.85 13.43 4.62
N PHE A 219 9.67 12.12 4.45
CA PHE A 219 8.93 11.54 3.33
C PHE A 219 7.46 11.96 3.30
N SER A 220 6.77 11.96 4.45
CA SER A 220 5.34 12.30 4.56
C SER A 220 5.04 13.70 4.03
N THR A 221 5.95 14.66 4.23
CA THR A 221 5.83 16.02 3.66
C THR A 221 5.92 16.05 2.13
N GLN A 222 6.60 15.08 1.52
CA GLN A 222 6.84 14.99 0.09
C GLN A 222 5.80 14.12 -0.64
N VAL A 223 5.05 13.25 0.05
CA VAL A 223 4.10 12.30 -0.56
C VAL A 223 3.16 12.98 -1.56
N LYS A 224 2.56 14.13 -1.20
CA LYS A 224 1.64 14.86 -2.10
C LYS A 224 2.35 15.39 -3.35
N ILE A 225 3.61 15.82 -3.23
CA ILE A 225 4.41 16.34 -4.34
C ILE A 225 4.79 15.19 -5.28
N ILE A 226 5.23 14.06 -4.71
CA ILE A 226 5.54 12.84 -5.46
C ILE A 226 4.29 12.41 -6.23
N ARG A 227 3.15 12.24 -5.54
CA ARG A 227 1.90 11.83 -6.17
C ARG A 227 1.51 12.71 -7.34
N ARG A 228 1.49 14.03 -7.15
CA ARG A 228 1.19 15.00 -8.23
C ARG A 228 2.15 14.89 -9.41
N LYS A 229 3.43 14.60 -9.16
CA LYS A 229 4.42 14.40 -10.23
C LYS A 229 4.10 13.14 -11.03
N PHE A 230 3.79 12.04 -10.36
CA PHE A 230 3.44 10.77 -11.01
C PHE A 230 2.12 10.86 -11.79
N GLU A 231 1.11 11.54 -11.23
CA GLU A 231 -0.15 11.84 -11.91
C GLU A 231 0.09 12.61 -13.22
N LYS A 232 1.01 13.59 -13.22
CA LYS A 232 1.38 14.34 -14.43
C LYS A 232 2.18 13.54 -15.44
N MET A 233 3.02 12.61 -14.98
CA MET A 233 3.83 11.75 -15.86
C MET A 233 2.99 10.65 -16.52
N ASN A 234 1.92 10.21 -15.87
CA ASN A 234 1.03 9.16 -16.34
C ASN A 234 -0.43 9.63 -16.32
N PRO A 235 -0.79 10.65 -17.11
CA PRO A 235 -2.16 11.16 -17.13
C PRO A 235 -3.11 10.06 -17.58
N GLY A 236 -4.22 9.92 -16.84
CA GLY A 236 -5.24 8.91 -17.11
C GLY A 236 -4.89 7.49 -16.67
N LYS A 237 -3.73 7.28 -16.02
CA LYS A 237 -3.37 5.98 -15.46
C LYS A 237 -3.55 5.91 -13.95
N ILE A 238 -3.63 4.69 -13.44
CA ILE A 238 -3.37 4.35 -12.06
C ILE A 238 -2.01 4.95 -11.63
N SER A 239 -2.02 5.93 -10.73
CA SER A 239 -0.82 6.47 -10.08
C SER A 239 -0.85 6.14 -8.58
N ILE A 240 -0.61 4.87 -8.24
CA ILE A 240 -0.29 4.51 -6.85
C ILE A 240 1.20 4.45 -6.72
N LEU A 241 1.73 5.23 -5.77
CA LEU A 241 3.10 5.15 -5.28
C LEU A 241 3.37 3.72 -4.81
N SER A 242 3.73 2.84 -5.73
CA SER A 242 3.91 1.41 -5.49
C SER A 242 5.37 1.09 -5.22
N TYR A 243 5.66 -0.11 -4.75
CA TYR A 243 7.05 -0.54 -4.61
C TYR A 243 7.80 -0.58 -5.97
N PHE A 244 7.08 -0.86 -7.06
CA PHE A 244 7.68 -0.80 -8.40
C PHE A 244 8.14 0.63 -8.75
N GLU A 245 7.27 1.61 -8.48
CA GLU A 245 7.60 3.02 -8.66
C GLU A 245 8.68 3.49 -7.68
N TRP A 246 8.74 2.89 -6.48
CA TRP A 246 9.83 3.10 -5.54
C TRP A 246 11.18 2.77 -6.13
N GLU A 247 11.33 1.55 -6.64
CA GLU A 247 12.59 1.08 -7.23
C GLU A 247 12.98 1.87 -8.48
N LYS A 248 11.99 2.30 -9.27
CA LYS A 248 12.23 2.96 -10.54
C LYS A 248 12.55 4.45 -10.41
N ASP A 249 11.72 5.20 -9.70
CA ASP A 249 11.64 6.66 -9.86
C ASP A 249 11.58 7.41 -8.51
N ILE A 250 10.85 6.90 -7.51
CA ILE A 250 10.63 7.63 -6.23
C ILE A 250 11.93 7.71 -5.43
N ARG A 251 12.73 6.64 -5.37
CA ARG A 251 13.97 6.61 -4.59
C ARG A 251 14.95 7.69 -5.06
N GLU A 252 15.17 7.79 -6.37
CA GLU A 252 16.04 8.80 -6.97
C GLU A 252 15.49 10.22 -6.76
N PHE A 253 14.18 10.40 -6.91
CA PHE A 253 13.53 11.68 -6.63
C PHE A 253 13.74 12.14 -5.18
N LEU A 254 13.56 11.23 -4.22
CA LEU A 254 13.78 11.51 -2.81
C LEU A 254 15.24 11.83 -2.52
N LEU A 255 16.19 11.07 -3.07
CA LEU A 255 17.62 11.35 -2.91
C LEU A 255 17.95 12.79 -3.34
N LYS A 256 17.53 13.19 -4.55
CA LYS A 256 17.80 14.54 -5.07
C LYS A 256 17.15 15.65 -4.26
N ASN A 257 15.95 15.43 -3.71
CA ASN A 257 15.28 16.44 -2.90
C ASN A 257 15.81 16.50 -1.47
N PHE A 258 16.05 15.35 -0.85
CA PHE A 258 16.62 15.29 0.49
C PHE A 258 18.06 15.80 0.50
N ASP A 259 18.83 15.59 -0.56
CA ASP A 259 20.18 16.15 -0.69
C ASP A 259 20.17 17.68 -0.61
N LYS A 260 19.23 18.33 -1.30
CA LYS A 260 19.05 19.79 -1.25
C LYS A 260 18.65 20.32 0.12
N ILE A 261 17.95 19.54 0.93
CA ILE A 261 17.39 19.97 2.22
C ILE A 261 18.33 19.64 3.38
N PHE A 262 18.92 18.43 3.36
CA PHE A 262 19.64 17.85 4.49
C PHE A 262 21.13 17.56 4.20
N GLY A 263 21.55 17.68 2.94
CA GLY A 263 22.87 17.27 2.46
C GLY A 263 22.99 15.78 2.16
N SER A 264 23.95 15.42 1.30
CA SER A 264 24.01 14.11 0.64
C SER A 264 24.07 12.94 1.61
N LYS A 265 24.91 13.04 2.65
CA LYS A 265 25.08 11.99 3.65
C LYS A 265 23.78 11.69 4.42
N VAL A 266 23.00 12.71 4.75
CA VAL A 266 21.73 12.53 5.46
C VAL A 266 20.64 12.04 4.52
N ALA A 267 20.63 12.54 3.29
CA ALA A 267 19.72 12.10 2.24
C ALA A 267 19.83 10.60 1.97
N GLU A 268 21.05 10.10 1.75
CA GLU A 268 21.31 8.68 1.57
C GLU A 268 20.87 7.87 2.79
N LYS A 269 21.22 8.31 4.00
CA LYS A 269 20.82 7.65 5.25
C LYS A 269 19.30 7.51 5.34
N TYR A 270 18.56 8.58 5.05
CA TYR A 270 17.10 8.57 5.15
C TYR A 270 16.46 7.69 4.08
N VAL A 271 16.86 7.85 2.82
CA VAL A 271 16.30 7.05 1.72
C VAL A 271 16.61 5.57 1.91
N ASN A 272 17.83 5.22 2.33
CA ASN A 272 18.20 3.83 2.60
C ASN A 272 17.39 3.26 3.77
N SER A 273 17.17 4.04 4.84
CA SER A 273 16.35 3.57 5.96
C SER A 273 14.89 3.27 5.57
N LEU A 274 14.30 4.09 4.70
CA LEU A 274 12.95 3.84 4.15
C LEU A 274 12.95 2.63 3.21
N HIS A 275 13.98 2.50 2.37
CA HIS A 275 14.12 1.36 1.48
C HIS A 275 14.28 0.05 2.26
N GLU A 276 15.05 0.02 3.35
CA GLU A 276 15.16 -1.15 4.22
C GLU A 276 13.80 -1.55 4.80
N VAL A 277 12.99 -0.59 5.27
CA VAL A 277 11.65 -0.86 5.80
C VAL A 277 10.76 -1.49 4.74
N LEU A 278 10.74 -0.90 3.54
CA LEU A 278 9.99 -1.44 2.40
C LEU A 278 10.50 -2.83 2.00
N TYR A 279 11.81 -2.99 1.86
CA TYR A 279 12.43 -4.25 1.46
C TYR A 279 12.12 -5.38 2.46
N HIS A 280 12.24 -5.12 3.77
CA HIS A 280 11.85 -6.08 4.79
C HIS A 280 10.35 -6.41 4.76
N TYR A 281 9.48 -5.45 4.47
CA TYR A 281 8.05 -5.75 4.26
C TYR A 281 7.85 -6.71 3.07
N MET A 282 8.59 -6.50 1.97
CA MET A 282 8.54 -7.36 0.79
C MET A 282 9.05 -8.78 1.09
N LEU A 283 10.00 -8.93 2.02
CA LEU A 283 10.50 -10.24 2.50
C LEU A 283 9.58 -10.89 3.54
N ASP A 284 9.12 -10.16 4.57
CA ASP A 284 8.28 -10.73 5.63
C ASP A 284 6.93 -11.22 5.10
N SER A 285 6.37 -10.53 4.11
CA SER A 285 5.18 -11.00 3.41
C SER A 285 5.44 -12.28 2.61
N SER A 286 6.68 -12.55 2.18
CA SER A 286 7.04 -13.82 1.55
C SER A 286 7.16 -14.99 2.55
N LEU A 287 7.39 -14.67 3.84
CA LEU A 287 7.64 -15.62 4.94
C LEU A 287 6.46 -15.86 5.88
N LYS A 288 5.49 -14.94 6.01
CA LYS A 288 4.25 -15.16 6.78
C LYS A 288 3.35 -16.15 6.01
N GLN A 289 3.57 -17.43 6.29
CA GLN A 289 2.98 -18.62 5.70
C GLN A 289 1.76 -19.11 6.47
#